data_AF-A0A060CEW1-F1
#
_entry.id   AF-A0A060CEW1-F1
#
_cell.length_a   1.000
_cell.length_b   1.000
_cell.length_c   1.000
_cell.angle_alpha   90.00
_cell.angle_beta   90.00
_cell.angle_gamma   90.00
#
_symmetry.space_group_name_H-M   'P 1'
#
loop_
_entity.id
_entity.type
_entity.pdbx_description
1 polymer ?
#
loop_
_entity_poly.entity_id
_entity_poly.type
_entity_poly.pdbx_seq_one_letter_code
_entity_poly.pdbx_strand_id
1 'polypeptide(L)'
;EEVIRGGSAASLSALLNRLDPVLRKVAHLGSWQVISPVEVAGYVAVVNELLAVQNKSYGRPTILVARSVKGEEELPDGAVAVLTPDMPDVLSHVSVRARNSKVCFATCFDSNILTELQGMKGSCFA
;
A
#
# COMPACT_ATOMS: atom_id res chain seq x y z
N GLU A 1 25.18 23.18 -10.97
CA GLU A 1 23.91 23.69 -10.44
C GLU A 1 23.52 22.81 -9.27
N GLU A 2 23.94 23.27 -8.11
CA GLU A 2 24.08 22.54 -6.85
C GLU A 2 23.14 23.21 -5.84
N VAL A 3 22.64 22.45 -4.87
CA VAL A 3 21.97 22.94 -3.63
C VAL A 3 20.52 23.44 -3.77
N ILE A 4 19.55 22.56 -4.03
CA ILE A 4 18.19 22.59 -3.40
C ILE A 4 17.34 21.39 -3.86
N ARG A 5 17.66 20.16 -3.45
CA ARG A 5 16.74 19.02 -3.60
C ARG A 5 16.85 18.10 -2.38
N GLY A 6 15.95 18.27 -1.42
CA GLY A 6 15.74 17.25 -0.38
C GLY A 6 15.46 17.75 1.04
N GLY A 7 15.70 19.02 1.37
CA GLY A 7 15.62 19.47 2.77
C GLY A 7 14.21 19.86 3.25
N SER A 8 13.46 20.64 2.47
CA SER A 8 12.20 21.25 2.91
C SER A 8 10.97 20.53 2.38
N ALA A 9 10.93 20.23 1.07
CA ALA A 9 9.80 19.55 0.44
C ALA A 9 9.62 18.10 0.96
N ALA A 10 10.71 17.36 1.16
CA ALA A 10 10.64 16.03 1.75
C ALA A 10 10.19 16.07 3.22
N SER A 11 10.64 17.09 3.98
CA SER A 11 10.18 17.32 5.36
C SER A 11 8.71 17.72 5.43
N LEU A 12 8.24 18.52 4.47
CA LEU A 12 6.82 18.88 4.30
C LEU A 12 5.98 17.69 3.90
N SER A 13 6.40 16.90 2.91
CA SER A 13 5.73 15.65 2.55
C SER A 13 5.69 14.69 3.74
N ALA A 14 6.78 14.56 4.51
CA ALA A 14 6.80 13.73 5.71
C ALA A 14 5.84 14.25 6.80
N LEU A 15 5.74 15.57 6.97
CA LEU A 15 4.78 16.21 7.90
C LEU A 15 3.33 16.03 7.44
N LEU A 16 3.04 16.26 6.17
CA LEU A 16 1.73 16.04 5.58
C LEU A 16 1.34 14.56 5.69
N ASN A 17 2.27 13.64 5.47
CA ASN A 17 2.04 12.22 5.67
C ASN A 17 1.71 11.89 7.13
N ARG A 18 2.27 12.62 8.11
CA ARG A 18 1.90 12.43 9.52
C ARG A 18 0.57 13.08 9.89
N LEU A 19 0.19 14.17 9.23
CA LEU A 19 -1.07 14.87 9.48
C LEU A 19 -2.25 14.22 8.76
N ASP A 20 -2.06 13.53 7.64
CA ASP A 20 -3.15 12.97 6.83
C ASP A 20 -4.08 12.03 7.63
N PRO A 21 -3.58 11.10 8.48
CA PRO A 21 -4.45 10.26 9.31
C PRO A 21 -5.27 11.06 10.32
N VAL A 22 -4.71 12.16 10.86
CA VAL A 22 -5.40 13.03 11.83
C VAL A 22 -6.48 13.85 11.13
N LEU A 23 -6.15 14.44 9.97
CA LEU A 23 -7.10 15.20 9.17
C LEU A 23 -8.24 14.32 8.66
N ARG A 24 -7.95 13.08 8.24
CA ARG A 24 -8.97 12.12 7.80
C ARG A 24 -9.96 11.75 8.90
N LYS A 25 -9.45 11.51 10.12
CA LYS A 25 -10.30 11.21 11.28
C LYS A 25 -11.21 12.37 11.68
N VAL A 26 -10.71 13.62 11.59
CA VAL A 26 -11.48 14.82 11.98
C VAL A 26 -12.46 15.25 10.89
N ALA A 27 -12.13 15.04 9.62
CA ALA A 27 -12.94 15.47 8.48
C ALA A 27 -13.82 14.36 7.86
N HIS A 28 -13.88 13.17 8.47
CA HIS A 28 -14.57 11.98 7.94
C HIS A 28 -14.14 11.60 6.50
N LEU A 29 -12.91 11.93 6.12
CA LEU A 29 -12.35 11.53 4.83
C LEU A 29 -12.01 10.04 4.96
N GLY A 30 -12.76 9.18 4.25
CA GLY A 30 -12.82 7.73 4.46
C GLY A 30 -11.48 7.00 4.70
N SER A 31 -11.57 5.80 5.26
CA SER A 31 -10.45 5.00 5.80
C SER A 31 -9.37 4.56 4.78
N TRP A 32 -9.48 4.98 3.52
CA TRP A 32 -8.65 4.51 2.42
C TRP A 32 -8.00 5.66 1.66
N GLN A 33 -6.74 5.47 1.31
CA GLN A 33 -6.06 6.22 0.27
C GLN A 33 -5.68 5.26 -0.84
N VAL A 34 -6.31 5.43 -2.00
CA VAL A 34 -6.09 4.57 -3.16
C VAL A 34 -5.00 5.17 -4.03
N ILE A 35 -3.91 4.43 -4.20
CA ILE A 35 -2.74 4.81 -5.00
C ILE A 35 -2.94 4.35 -6.44
N SER A 36 -3.45 3.12 -6.63
CA SER A 36 -3.75 2.52 -7.92
C SER A 36 -5.17 1.92 -7.88
N PRO A 37 -6.18 2.58 -8.51
CA PRO A 37 -7.59 2.20 -8.41
C PRO A 37 -7.94 1.13 -9.45
N VAL A 38 -7.46 -0.10 -9.26
CA VAL A 38 -7.79 -1.23 -10.13
C VAL A 38 -8.73 -2.16 -9.37
N GLU A 39 -9.84 -2.53 -10.02
CA GLU A 39 -10.73 -3.57 -9.52
C GLU A 39 -10.07 -4.94 -9.68
N VAL A 40 -9.99 -5.70 -8.59
CA VAL A 40 -9.33 -6.99 -8.59
C VAL A 40 -10.06 -8.00 -7.71
N ALA A 41 -9.97 -9.25 -8.13
CA ALA A 41 -10.44 -10.41 -7.39
C ALA A 41 -9.25 -11.35 -7.14
N GLY A 42 -9.22 -12.01 -5.99
CA GLY A 42 -8.13 -12.91 -5.65
C GLY A 42 -8.16 -13.43 -4.21
N TYR A 43 -7.16 -14.24 -3.89
CA TYR A 43 -7.02 -14.85 -2.58
C TYR A 43 -6.26 -13.97 -1.62
N VAL A 44 -6.78 -13.79 -0.40
CA VAL A 44 -6.11 -12.97 0.61
C VAL A 44 -4.91 -13.71 1.19
N ALA A 45 -3.74 -13.09 1.13
CA ALA A 45 -2.53 -13.52 1.81
C ALA A 45 -1.99 -12.41 2.70
N VAL A 46 -1.75 -12.74 3.97
CA VAL A 46 -1.20 -11.81 4.96
C VAL A 46 0.31 -11.99 5.03
N VAL A 47 1.04 -10.88 4.93
CA VAL A 47 2.50 -10.84 5.00
C VAL A 47 2.95 -9.76 5.98
N ASN A 48 4.06 -9.98 6.68
CA ASN A 48 4.58 -8.97 7.60
C ASN A 48 5.18 -7.80 6.82
N GLU A 49 6.15 -8.07 5.94
CA GLU A 49 6.81 -7.06 5.13
C GLU A 49 6.68 -7.43 3.65
N LEU A 50 6.42 -6.44 2.79
CA LEU A 50 6.38 -6.67 1.35
C LEU A 50 7.75 -7.14 0.82
N LEU A 51 8.84 -6.61 1.39
CA LEU A 51 10.21 -7.00 1.09
C LEU A 51 10.46 -8.52 1.24
N ALA A 52 9.80 -9.16 2.23
CA ALA A 52 9.96 -10.59 2.49
C ALA A 52 9.33 -11.48 1.39
N VAL A 53 8.50 -10.90 0.53
CA VAL A 53 7.79 -11.63 -0.53
C VAL A 53 8.08 -11.11 -1.94
N GLN A 54 8.89 -10.07 -2.11
CA GLN A 54 9.19 -9.47 -3.42
C GLN A 54 9.74 -10.46 -4.47
N ASN A 55 10.44 -11.51 -4.04
CA ASN A 55 11.01 -12.54 -4.92
C ASN A 55 10.13 -13.81 -5.02
N LYS A 56 8.91 -13.76 -4.47
CA LYS A 56 7.95 -14.87 -4.58
C LYS A 56 7.10 -14.68 -5.82
N SER A 57 6.69 -15.79 -6.42
CA SER A 57 5.68 -15.83 -7.46
C SER A 57 4.45 -16.56 -6.95
N TYR A 58 3.28 -15.97 -7.13
CA TYR A 58 1.99 -16.54 -6.73
C TYR A 58 1.30 -17.15 -7.96
N GLY A 59 1.03 -18.46 -7.92
CA GLY A 59 0.38 -19.17 -9.03
C GLY A 59 -1.13 -18.86 -9.21
N ARG A 60 -1.69 -17.99 -8.37
CA ARG A 60 -3.09 -17.54 -8.42
C ARG A 60 -3.17 -16.06 -8.08
N PRO A 61 -4.18 -15.32 -8.58
CA PRO A 61 -4.39 -13.92 -8.21
C PRO A 61 -4.43 -13.76 -6.69
N THR A 62 -3.48 -13.02 -6.14
CA THR A 62 -3.30 -12.90 -4.70
C THR A 62 -3.39 -11.45 -4.25
N ILE A 63 -4.21 -11.20 -3.23
CA ILE A 63 -4.36 -9.91 -2.55
C ILE A 63 -3.45 -9.94 -1.32
N LEU A 64 -2.42 -9.11 -1.32
CA LEU A 64 -1.47 -9.03 -0.23
C LEU A 64 -1.93 -8.01 0.81
N VAL A 65 -2.15 -8.46 2.04
CA VAL A 65 -2.31 -7.57 3.19
C VAL A 65 -0.95 -7.52 3.90
N ALA A 66 -0.18 -6.48 3.59
CA ALA A 66 1.16 -6.27 4.12
C ALA A 66 1.09 -5.39 5.37
N ARG A 67 1.80 -5.75 6.44
CA ARG A 67 1.86 -4.90 7.65
C ARG A 67 2.84 -3.76 7.50
N SER A 68 3.86 -3.91 6.67
CA SER A 68 4.79 -2.84 6.35
C SER A 68 5.25 -2.83 4.90
N VAL A 69 5.37 -1.62 4.36
CA VAL A 69 5.83 -1.31 3.00
C VAL A 69 6.71 -0.06 3.06
N LYS A 70 7.97 -0.18 2.61
CA LYS A 70 8.95 0.91 2.67
C LYS A 70 8.92 1.84 1.46
N GLY A 71 8.40 1.36 0.32
CA GLY A 71 8.24 2.14 -0.90
C GLY A 71 9.21 1.77 -2.04
N GLU A 72 10.32 1.11 -1.71
CA GLU A 72 11.38 0.76 -2.66
C GLU A 72 11.31 -0.72 -3.12
N GLU A 73 10.33 -1.47 -2.65
CA GLU A 73 10.16 -2.88 -2.98
C GLU A 73 9.60 -3.09 -4.41
N GLU A 74 9.85 -4.28 -4.93
CA GLU A 74 9.18 -4.78 -6.13
C GLU A 74 7.88 -5.53 -5.77
N LEU A 75 6.90 -5.44 -6.66
CA LEU A 75 5.65 -6.18 -6.53
C LEU A 75 5.88 -7.63 -6.99
N PRO A 76 5.56 -8.64 -6.16
CA PRO A 76 5.74 -10.02 -6.55
C PRO A 76 4.78 -10.45 -7.65
N ASP A 77 5.24 -11.34 -8.52
CA ASP A 77 4.44 -11.87 -9.62
C ASP A 77 3.17 -12.57 -9.10
N GLY A 78 2.03 -12.32 -9.75
CA GLY A 78 0.73 -12.87 -9.37
C GLY A 78 0.03 -12.14 -8.21
N ALA A 79 0.67 -11.14 -7.60
CA ALA A 79 -0.03 -10.22 -6.71
C ALA A 79 -0.88 -9.23 -7.53
N VAL A 80 -2.18 -9.22 -7.26
CA VAL A 80 -3.15 -8.33 -7.93
C VAL A 80 -3.54 -7.13 -7.07
N ALA A 81 -3.35 -7.23 -5.75
CA ALA A 81 -3.49 -6.10 -4.84
C ALA A 81 -2.41 -6.11 -3.76
N VAL A 82 -2.06 -4.92 -3.27
CA VAL A 82 -1.35 -4.72 -2.01
C VAL A 82 -2.15 -3.74 -1.16
N LEU A 83 -2.45 -4.13 0.08
CA LEU A 83 -3.14 -3.32 1.08
C LEU A 83 -2.23 -3.20 2.29
N THR A 84 -2.01 -1.98 2.76
CA THR A 84 -1.04 -1.71 3.84
C THR A 84 -1.54 -0.62 4.78
N PRO A 85 -1.22 -0.65 6.10
CA PRO A 85 -1.39 0.50 6.98
C PRO A 85 -0.35 1.60 6.73
N ASP A 86 0.80 1.23 6.16
CA ASP A 86 1.87 2.19 5.90
C ASP A 86 1.46 3.14 4.77
N MET A 87 1.96 4.37 4.84
CA MET A 87 1.73 5.38 3.83
C MET A 87 3.02 5.65 3.06
N PRO A 88 3.37 4.79 2.09
CA PRO A 88 4.50 5.04 1.21
C PRO A 88 4.21 6.27 0.35
N ASP A 89 5.27 6.93 -0.10
CA ASP A 89 5.13 8.09 -0.97
C ASP A 89 4.36 7.71 -2.24
N VAL A 90 3.44 8.56 -2.69
CA VAL A 90 2.64 8.30 -3.90
C VAL A 90 3.49 8.22 -5.17
N LEU A 91 4.71 8.75 -5.14
CA LEU A 91 5.73 8.70 -6.19
C LEU A 91 6.84 7.69 -5.89
N SER A 92 6.76 6.94 -4.78
CA SER A 92 7.72 5.86 -4.48
C SER A 92 7.73 4.81 -5.58
N HIS A 93 8.82 4.04 -5.63
CA HIS A 93 9.04 3.02 -6.65
C HIS A 93 7.85 2.04 -6.72
N VAL A 94 7.43 1.47 -5.58
CA VAL A 94 6.30 0.53 -5.50
C VAL A 94 4.98 1.17 -5.98
N SER A 95 4.74 2.44 -5.65
CA SER A 95 3.53 3.18 -6.05
C SER A 95 3.46 3.39 -7.56
N VAL A 96 4.59 3.72 -8.20
CA VAL A 96 4.66 3.87 -9.67
C VAL A 96 4.52 2.50 -10.34
N ARG A 97 5.19 1.47 -9.81
CA ARG A 97 5.09 0.09 -10.32
C ARG A 97 3.68 -0.46 -10.26
N ALA A 98 2.96 -0.22 -9.16
CA ALA A 98 1.56 -0.66 -9.00
C ALA A 98 0.66 -0.08 -10.10
N ARG A 99 0.79 1.22 -10.39
CA ARG A 99 0.00 1.88 -11.43
C ARG A 99 0.33 1.38 -12.84
N ASN A 100 1.61 1.25 -13.15
CA ASN A 100 2.06 0.80 -14.47
C ASN A 100 1.67 -0.66 -14.74
N SER A 101 1.72 -1.50 -13.69
CA SER A 101 1.44 -2.93 -13.78
C SER A 101 -0.03 -3.28 -13.53
N LYS A 102 -0.90 -2.28 -13.35
CA LYS A 102 -2.34 -2.45 -13.04
C LYS A 102 -2.60 -3.32 -11.82
N VAL A 103 -1.74 -3.20 -10.81
CA VAL A 103 -1.94 -3.81 -9.49
C VAL A 103 -2.65 -2.81 -8.60
N CYS A 104 -3.70 -3.24 -7.91
CA CYS A 104 -4.40 -2.41 -6.95
C CYS A 104 -3.48 -2.10 -5.78
N PHE A 105 -3.37 -0.84 -5.38
CA PHE A 105 -2.54 -0.46 -4.25
C PHE A 105 -3.24 0.60 -3.43
N ALA A 106 -3.43 0.33 -2.15
CA ALA A 106 -4.13 1.24 -1.25
C ALA A 106 -3.56 1.16 0.17
N THR A 107 -3.54 2.32 0.81
CA THR A 107 -3.28 2.46 2.24
C THR A 107 -4.61 2.46 2.99
N CYS A 108 -4.72 1.64 4.04
CA CYS A 108 -5.87 1.61 4.93
C CYS A 108 -5.47 2.19 6.29
N PHE A 109 -6.13 3.27 6.72
CA PHE A 109 -5.84 3.93 7.99
C PHE A 109 -6.61 3.34 9.16
N ASP A 110 -7.61 2.49 8.90
CA ASP A 110 -8.43 1.86 9.93
C ASP A 110 -7.89 0.48 10.29
N SER A 111 -7.38 0.36 11.51
CA SER A 111 -6.84 -0.89 12.03
C SER A 111 -7.89 -2.00 12.16
N ASN A 112 -9.17 -1.66 12.36
CA ASN A 112 -10.23 -2.67 12.46
C ASN A 112 -10.46 -3.33 11.10
N ILE A 113 -10.55 -2.53 10.03
CA ILE A 113 -10.71 -3.04 8.66
C ILE A 113 -9.51 -3.92 8.27
N LEU A 114 -8.29 -3.48 8.57
CA LEU A 114 -7.11 -4.31 8.32
C LEU A 114 -7.10 -5.61 9.12
N THR A 115 -7.59 -5.58 10.36
CA THR A 115 -7.69 -6.79 11.20
C THR A 115 -8.71 -7.77 10.63
N GLU A 116 -9.87 -7.27 10.18
CA GLU A 116 -10.87 -8.08 9.48
C GLU A 116 -10.30 -8.71 8.21
N LEU A 117 -9.63 -7.92 7.36
CA LEU A 117 -8.97 -8.42 6.15
C LEU A 117 -7.89 -9.46 6.45
N GLN A 118 -7.12 -9.27 7.53
CA GLN A 118 -6.16 -10.27 8.00
C GLN A 118 -6.84 -11.56 8.46
N GLY A 119 -8.00 -11.46 9.10
CA GLY A 119 -8.84 -12.60 9.50
C GLY A 119 -9.39 -13.40 8.31
N MET A 120 -9.56 -12.77 7.16
CA MET A 120 -10.03 -13.40 5.92
C MET A 120 -8.92 -14.14 5.14
N LYS A 121 -7.73 -14.33 5.73
CA LYS A 121 -6.62 -15.04 5.10
C LYS A 121 -7.06 -16.37 4.47
N GLY A 122 -6.70 -16.57 3.20
CA GLY A 122 -7.04 -17.77 2.43
C GLY A 122 -8.41 -17.73 1.77
N SER A 123 -9.27 -16.77 2.12
CA SER A 123 -10.56 -16.55 1.45
C SER A 123 -10.34 -15.90 0.09
N CYS A 124 -11.27 -16.16 -0.84
CA CYS A 124 -11.33 -15.51 -2.13
C CYS A 124 -12.22 -14.27 -2.03
N PHE A 125 -11.70 -13.11 -2.48
CA PHE A 125 -12.49 -11.91 -2.77
C PHE A 125 -12.77 -11.88 -4.26
N ALA A 126 -14.03 -11.64 -4.63
CA ALA A 126 -14.51 -11.57 -6.01
C ALA A 126 -15.17 -10.22 -6.27
#